data_AF-A0A1E7I5T4-F1
#
_entry.id   AF-A0A1E7I5T4-F1
#
_cell.length_a   1.000
_cell.length_b   1.000
_cell.length_c   1.000
_cell.angle_alpha   90.00
_cell.angle_beta   90.00
_cell.angle_gamma   90.00
#
_symmetry.space_group_name_H-M   'P 1'
#
loop_
_entity.id
_entity.type
_entity.pdbx_description
1 polymer ?
#
loop_
_entity_poly.entity_id
_entity_poly.type
_entity_poly.pdbx_seq_one_letter_code
_entity_poly.pdbx_strand_id
1 'polypeptide(L)' 'MDENKKYLTEQANQIDVDATENPGAAIEVDPDVAEYMGAFEEKALSVEDAEDGSFDLAEEQSEYR' A
#
# COMPACT_ATOMS: atom_id res chain seq x y z
N MET A 1 19.72 -19.28 1.66
CA MET A 1 18.47 -18.58 1.26
C MET A 1 17.97 -17.67 2.37
N ASP A 2 18.21 -17.98 3.66
CA ASP A 2 17.68 -17.20 4.81
C ASP A 2 18.36 -15.84 5.08
N GLU A 3 19.64 -15.70 4.73
CA GLU A 3 20.40 -14.47 4.98
C GLU A 3 19.90 -13.27 4.17
N ASN A 4 19.48 -13.52 2.92
CA ASN A 4 18.94 -12.46 2.05
C ASN A 4 17.60 -11.96 2.58
N LYS A 5 16.68 -12.86 2.96
CA LYS A 5 15.40 -12.47 3.57
C LYS A 5 15.59 -11.70 4.88
N LYS A 6 16.56 -12.11 5.70
CA LYS A 6 16.91 -11.40 6.93
C LYS A 6 17.38 -9.97 6.64
N TYR A 7 18.28 -9.81 5.67
CA TYR A 7 18.76 -8.50 5.23
C TYR A 7 17.61 -7.60 4.74
N LEU A 8 16.77 -8.11 3.82
CA LEU A 8 15.63 -7.36 3.29
C LEU A 8 14.65 -6.92 4.38
N THR A 9 14.40 -7.79 5.37
CA THR A 9 13.51 -7.49 6.49
C THR A 9 14.11 -6.43 7.41
N GLU A 10 15.39 -6.53 7.75
CA GLU A 10 16.08 -5.55 8.60
C GLU A 10 16.07 -4.17 7.96
N GLN A 11 16.39 -4.09 6.66
CA GLN A 11 16.41 -2.83 5.92
C GLN A 11 15.01 -2.21 5.81
N ALA A 12 13.99 -3.02 5.49
CA ALA A 12 12.61 -2.55 5.41
C ALA A 12 12.12 -1.97 6.74
N ASN A 13 12.45 -2.63 7.86
CA ASN A 13 12.10 -2.13 9.19
C ASN A 13 12.79 -0.79 9.50
N GLN A 14 14.07 -0.65 9.14
CA GLN A 14 14.79 0.59 9.38
C GLN A 14 14.20 1.75 8.57
N ILE A 15 13.86 1.50 7.29
CA ILE A 15 13.23 2.50 6.43
C ILE A 15 11.88 2.94 6.99
N ASP A 16 11.07 2.00 7.51
CA ASP A 16 9.77 2.32 8.12
C ASP A 16 9.91 3.24 9.34
N VAL A 17 10.90 2.97 10.19
CA VAL A 17 11.24 3.85 11.33
C VAL A 17 11.68 5.22 10.82
N ASP A 18 12.62 5.28 9.88
CA ASP A 18 13.17 6.54 9.36
C ASP A 18 12.08 7.39 8.69
N ALA A 19 11.16 6.76 7.94
CA ALA A 19 10.02 7.41 7.29
C ALA A 19 8.99 7.93 8.30
N THR A 20 8.79 7.19 9.39
CA THR A 20 7.89 7.58 10.48
C THR A 20 8.47 8.74 11.29
N GLU A 21 9.76 8.71 11.59
CA GLU A 21 10.44 9.76 12.35
C GLU A 21 10.66 11.03 11.52
N ASN A 22 10.84 10.89 10.20
CA ASN A 22 11.10 12.00 9.28
C ASN A 22 10.10 12.03 8.11
N PRO A 23 8.82 12.32 8.37
CA PRO A 23 7.80 12.33 7.34
C PRO A 23 8.11 13.39 6.27
N GLY A 24 8.09 12.96 5.00
CA GLY A 24 8.39 13.82 3.85
C GLY A 24 9.88 13.97 3.52
N ALA A 25 10.78 13.33 4.29
CA ALA A 25 12.18 13.19 3.89
C ALA A 25 12.30 12.26 2.69
N ALA A 26 13.18 12.61 1.74
CA ALA A 26 13.55 11.69 0.68
C ALA A 26 14.52 10.64 1.24
N ILE A 27 14.07 9.38 1.29
CA ILE A 27 14.87 8.24 1.75
C ILE A 27 15.27 7.44 0.51
N GLU A 28 16.58 7.23 0.33
CA GLU A 28 17.10 6.37 -0.73
C GLU A 28 16.96 4.90 -0.30
N VAL A 29 16.34 4.08 -1.15
CA VAL A 29 16.07 2.66 -0.88
C VAL A 29 16.66 1.81 -1.99
N ASP A 30 17.27 0.68 -1.61
CA ASP A 30 17.77 -0.33 -2.55
C ASP A 30 16.61 -0.92 -3.38
N PRO A 31 16.75 -1.11 -4.71
CA PRO A 31 15.69 -1.67 -5.55
C PRO A 31 15.11 -2.99 -5.05
N ASP A 32 15.94 -3.90 -4.51
CA ASP A 32 15.49 -5.20 -4.03
C ASP A 32 14.67 -5.06 -2.74
N VAL A 33 15.02 -4.09 -1.89
CA VAL A 33 14.27 -3.75 -0.68
C VAL A 33 12.96 -3.05 -1.06
N ALA A 34 12.98 -2.16 -2.04
CA ALA A 34 11.78 -1.48 -2.55
C ALA A 34 10.79 -2.50 -3.15
N GLU A 35 11.28 -3.46 -3.92
CA GLU A 35 10.46 -4.57 -4.42
C GLU A 35 9.90 -5.43 -3.28
N TYR A 36 10.73 -5.76 -2.28
CA TYR A 36 10.30 -6.50 -1.09
C TYR A 36 9.21 -5.75 -0.28
N MET A 37 9.26 -4.43 -0.24
CA MET A 37 8.25 -3.56 0.39
C MET A 37 7.01 -3.34 -0.47
N GLY A 38 6.96 -3.90 -1.69
CA GLY A 38 5.83 -3.79 -2.61
C GLY A 38 5.71 -2.41 -3.25
N ALA A 39 6.82 -1.67 -3.40
CA ALA A 39 6.83 -0.34 -4.02
C ALA A 39 6.38 -0.35 -5.49
N PHE A 40 6.56 -1.48 -6.18
CA PHE A 40 6.19 -1.67 -7.58
C PHE A 40 4.93 -2.52 -7.76
N GLU A 41 4.28 -2.94 -6.67
CA GLU A 41 3.08 -3.76 -6.70
C GLU A 41 1.85 -2.91 -7.07
N GLU A 42 1.07 -3.36 -8.06
CA GLU A 42 -0.17 -2.69 -8.45
C GLU A 42 -1.24 -2.91 -7.36
N LYS A 43 -1.43 -1.89 -6.53
CA LYS A 43 -2.50 -1.84 -5.51
C LYS A 43 -3.71 -1.00 -5.95
N ALA A 44 -3.87 -0.82 -7.26
CA ALA A 44 -5.06 -0.16 -7.80
C ALA A 44 -6.30 -1.00 -7.51
N LEU A 45 -7.46 -0.34 -7.41
CA LEU A 45 -8.75 -1.00 -7.18
C LEU A 45 -8.96 -2.08 -8.25
N SER A 46 -9.32 -3.29 -7.82
CA SER A 46 -9.77 -4.31 -8.77
C SER A 46 -11.15 -3.94 -9.32
N VAL A 47 -11.55 -4.59 -10.42
CA VAL A 47 -12.90 -4.41 -10.98
C VAL A 47 -13.97 -4.83 -9.95
N GLU A 48 -13.71 -5.92 -9.22
CA GLU A 48 -14.60 -6.43 -8.17
C GLU A 48 -14.73 -5.43 -7.02
N ASP A 49 -13.62 -4.81 -6.57
CA ASP A 49 -13.64 -3.74 -5.56
C ASP A 49 -14.42 -2.50 -6.04
N ALA A 50 -14.38 -2.22 -7.34
CA ALA A 50 -15.05 -1.05 -7.92
C ALA A 50 -16.57 -1.25 -8.02
N GLU A 51 -17.01 -2.48 -8.25
CA GLU A 51 -18.42 -2.88 -8.25
C GLU A 51 -19.00 -2.86 -6.83
N ASP A 52 -18.28 -3.36 -5.83
CA ASP A 52 -18.70 -3.32 -4.42
C ASP A 52 -18.69 -1.89 -3.85
N GLY A 53 -17.78 -1.04 -4.36
CA GLY A 53 -17.74 0.40 -4.05
C GLY A 53 -18.81 1.24 -4.75
N SER A 54 -19.63 0.66 -5.64
CA SER A 54 -20.72 1.38 -6.27
C SER A 54 -21.84 1.64 -5.26
N PHE A 55 -21.79 2.83 -4.66
CA PHE A 55 -22.76 3.29 -3.67
C PHE A 55 -24.17 3.35 -4.29
N ASP A 56 -25.08 2.49 -3.82
CA ASP A 56 -26.51 2.48 -4.20
C ASP A 56 -27.23 3.72 -3.64
N LEU A 57 -26.93 4.90 -4.19
CA LEU A 57 -27.64 6.15 -3.91
C LEU A 57 -29.07 6.16 -4.52
N ALA A 58 -29.47 5.06 -5.17
CA ALA A 58 -30.74 4.93 -5.90
C ALA A 58 -31.92 4.48 -5.01
N GLU A 59 -31.69 3.92 -3.83
CA GLU A 59 -32.79 3.36 -3.01
C GLU A 59 -33.51 4.42 -2.13
N GLU A 60 -32.84 5.53 -1.78
CA GLU A 60 -33.37 6.51 -0.82
C GLU A 60 -34.34 7.55 -1.44
N GLN A 61 -34.52 7.57 -2.78
CA GLN A 61 -35.45 8.52 -3.45
C GLN A 61 -36.85 7.96 -3.73
N SER A 62 -37.16 6.73 -3.30
CA SER A 62 -38.49 6.12 -3.51
C SER A 62 -39.49 6.39 -2.36
N GLU A 63 -39.02 6.76 -1.16
CA GLU A 63 -39.87 6.91 0.02
C GLU A 63 -40.52 8.31 0.19
N TYR A 64 -40.48 9.15 -0.84
CA TYR A 64 -41.11 10.48 -0.83
C TYR A 64 -41.90 10.80 -2.12
N ARG A 65 -42.68 9.83 -2.62
CA ARG A 65 -43.75 10.07 -3.63
C ARG A 65 -45.08 9.48 -3.20
#